data_AF-A0A1C6J6D3-F1
#
_entry.id   AF-A0A1C6J6D3-F1
#
_cell.length_a   1.000
_cell.length_b   1.000
_cell.length_c   1.000
_cell.angle_alpha   90.00
_cell.angle_beta   90.00
_cell.angle_gamma   90.00
#
_symmetry.space_group_name_H-M   'P 1'
#
loop_
_entity.id
_entity.type
_entity.pdbx_description
1 polymer ?
#
loop_
_entity_poly.entity_id
_entity_poly.type
_entity_poly.pdbx_seq_one_letter_code
_entity_poly.pdbx_strand_id
1 'polypeptide(L)'
;MKRLTTAYERVWTDGSAEMQYMANALDLEVVNRLGAYEDAEEEGRLFVVPCKPGDEIYEIVEVEFPEWDCYICGFIVQDVSAKQVKYADEWADWDAPYLYTDEKEARAKAEQLLRQKNRLESGWIPVTERLPENGDYVLMSFENFPLASTGYYVGNKETGGNWYLANWVDEYTCLANDLFVNAWMPLPEPYREDE
;
A
#
# COMPACT_ATOMS: atom_id res chain seq x y z
N MET A 1 -22.77 16.11 21.60
CA MET A 1 -22.09 16.65 20.42
C MET A 1 -20.66 16.12 20.40
N LYS A 2 -20.39 15.09 19.61
CA LYS A 2 -19.01 14.80 19.20
C LYS A 2 -18.60 16.01 18.33
N ARG A 3 -17.55 16.74 18.70
CA ARG A 3 -16.97 17.74 17.79
C ARG A 3 -16.33 16.94 16.66
N LEU A 4 -16.65 17.25 15.41
CA LEU A 4 -16.08 16.59 14.23
C LEU A 4 -14.63 17.06 14.04
N THR A 5 -13.74 16.70 14.95
CA THR A 5 -12.31 17.02 14.82
C THR A 5 -11.71 16.23 13.65
N THR A 6 -11.06 16.91 12.72
CA THR A 6 -10.29 16.27 11.65
C THR A 6 -9.08 15.57 12.29
N ALA A 7 -8.96 14.26 12.08
CA ALA A 7 -7.91 13.43 12.65
C ALA A 7 -6.96 12.95 11.54
N TYR A 8 -5.68 13.23 11.68
CA TYR A 8 -4.63 12.76 10.79
C TYR A 8 -3.96 11.57 11.44
N GLU A 9 -3.90 10.43 10.75
CA GLU A 9 -3.12 9.28 11.21
C GLU A 9 -1.79 9.24 10.45
N ARG A 10 -0.69 9.44 11.16
CA ARG A 10 0.66 9.31 10.62
C ARG A 10 1.11 7.87 10.77
N VAL A 11 1.15 7.12 9.69
CA VAL A 11 1.80 5.80 9.66
C VAL A 11 3.25 5.98 9.23
N TRP A 12 4.18 5.52 10.07
CA TRP A 12 5.62 5.57 9.83
C TRP A 12 6.11 4.33 9.07
N THR A 13 7.29 4.41 8.47
CA THR A 13 7.93 3.33 7.70
C THR A 13 8.19 2.05 8.50
N ASP A 14 8.22 2.13 9.83
CA ASP A 14 8.35 0.98 10.74
C ASP A 14 7.01 0.33 11.12
N GLY A 15 5.90 0.82 10.56
CA GLY A 15 4.54 0.33 10.81
C GLY A 15 3.89 0.91 12.08
N SER A 16 4.53 1.86 12.77
CA SER A 16 3.92 2.59 13.89
C SER A 16 2.96 3.67 13.38
N ALA A 17 1.90 3.98 14.14
CA ALA A 17 0.90 4.98 13.78
C ALA A 17 0.70 6.02 14.89
N GLU A 18 0.69 7.31 14.55
CA GLU A 18 0.46 8.43 15.47
C GLU A 18 -0.74 9.27 15.01
N MET A 19 -1.77 9.39 15.85
CA MET A 19 -2.95 10.21 15.57
C MET A 19 -2.77 11.66 16.04
N GLN A 20 -3.00 12.64 15.15
CA GLN A 20 -3.07 14.06 15.46
C GLN A 20 -4.48 14.61 15.21
N TYR A 21 -5.01 15.42 16.13
CA TYR A 21 -6.36 16.00 16.03
C TYR A 21 -6.30 17.52 15.81
N MET A 22 -7.00 18.01 14.78
CA MET A 22 -7.21 19.44 14.52
C MET A 22 -8.70 19.78 14.65
N ALA A 23 -9.03 20.77 15.49
CA ALA A 23 -10.39 21.29 15.64
C ALA A 23 -10.56 22.52 14.74
N ASN A 24 -11.45 22.44 13.75
CA ASN A 24 -11.67 23.52 12.78
C ASN A 24 -13.03 24.19 12.99
N ALA A 25 -13.11 25.51 12.77
CA ALA A 25 -14.36 26.26 12.89
C ALA A 25 -15.46 25.77 11.92
N LEU A 26 -15.06 25.04 10.88
CA LEU A 26 -15.92 24.44 9.86
C LEU A 26 -16.79 23.29 10.40
N ASP A 27 -16.42 22.69 11.53
CA ASP A 27 -17.13 21.53 12.10
C ASP A 27 -18.62 21.85 12.38
N LEU A 28 -18.94 23.09 12.75
CA LEU A 28 -20.32 23.53 13.00
C LEU A 28 -21.14 23.68 11.70
N GLU A 29 -20.50 24.11 10.62
CA GLU A 29 -21.13 24.19 9.30
C GLU A 29 -21.45 22.79 8.79
N VAL A 30 -20.51 21.84 8.92
CA VAL A 30 -20.72 20.44 8.54
C VAL A 30 -21.89 19.82 9.32
N VAL A 31 -21.99 20.06 10.63
CA VAL A 31 -23.13 19.58 11.45
C VAL A 31 -24.47 20.12 10.95
N ASN A 32 -24.55 21.42 10.62
CA ASN A 32 -25.78 22.01 10.11
C ASN A 32 -26.15 21.43 8.74
N ARG A 33 -25.15 21.20 7.87
CA ARG A 33 -25.35 20.61 6.55
C ARG A 33 -25.75 19.15 6.62
N LEU A 34 -25.20 18.38 7.56
CA LEU A 34 -25.59 16.99 7.79
C LEU A 34 -27.07 16.88 8.17
N GLY A 35 -27.57 17.75 9.06
CA GLY A 35 -29.00 17.77 9.39
C GLY A 35 -29.88 18.02 8.16
N ALA A 36 -29.50 19.00 7.31
CA ALA A 36 -30.23 19.26 6.06
C ALA A 36 -30.14 18.09 5.05
N TYR A 37 -29.04 17.32 5.09
CA TYR A 37 -28.84 16.15 4.24
C TYR A 37 -29.74 14.98 4.69
N GLU A 38 -29.80 14.70 5.99
CA GLU A 38 -30.68 13.67 6.57
C GLU A 38 -32.15 13.95 6.25
N ASP A 39 -32.59 15.21 6.39
CA ASP A 39 -33.95 15.63 6.02
C ASP A 39 -34.23 15.38 4.51
N ALA A 40 -33.29 15.71 3.63
CA ALA A 40 -33.43 15.49 2.19
C ALA A 40 -33.39 13.99 1.79
N GLU A 41 -32.70 13.16 2.58
CA GLU A 41 -32.66 11.70 2.44
C GLU A 41 -34.04 11.11 2.75
N GLU A 42 -34.65 11.49 3.88
CA GLU A 42 -36.00 11.06 4.26
C GLU A 42 -37.05 11.48 3.22
N GLU A 43 -36.88 12.66 2.62
CA GLU A 43 -37.73 13.16 1.54
C GLU A 43 -37.47 12.49 0.16
N GLY A 44 -36.44 11.64 0.04
CA GLY A 44 -36.09 10.93 -1.19
C GLY A 44 -35.54 11.82 -2.31
N ARG A 45 -34.91 12.95 -1.97
CA ARG A 45 -34.45 13.99 -2.92
C ARG A 45 -32.97 13.91 -3.28
N LEU A 46 -32.23 12.98 -2.70
CA LEU A 46 -30.78 12.89 -2.85
C LEU A 46 -30.33 11.99 -4.00
N PHE A 47 -29.16 12.31 -4.54
CA PHE A 47 -28.42 11.42 -5.44
C PHE A 47 -27.76 10.30 -4.63
N VAL A 48 -27.65 9.11 -5.22
CA VAL A 48 -26.85 8.01 -4.64
C VAL A 48 -25.38 8.40 -4.76
N VAL A 49 -24.72 8.58 -3.62
CA VAL A 49 -23.30 8.95 -3.51
C VAL A 49 -22.56 7.96 -2.60
N PRO A 50 -21.23 7.82 -2.73
CA PRO A 50 -20.44 6.86 -1.95
C PRO A 50 -20.44 7.09 -0.43
N CYS A 51 -20.56 8.34 0.02
CA CYS A 51 -20.64 8.71 1.44
C CYS A 51 -21.42 10.02 1.62
N LYS A 52 -21.63 10.45 2.86
CA LYS A 52 -22.41 11.64 3.22
C LYS A 52 -21.60 12.65 4.04
N PRO A 53 -22.03 13.92 4.12
CA PRO A 53 -21.37 14.91 4.96
C PRO A 53 -21.23 14.41 6.40
N GLY A 54 -20.08 14.62 7.02
CA GLY A 54 -19.78 14.09 8.36
C GLY A 54 -19.19 12.67 8.40
N ASP A 55 -19.25 11.91 7.31
CA ASP A 55 -18.47 10.67 7.19
C ASP A 55 -16.97 10.99 7.07
N GLU A 56 -16.12 9.99 7.34
CA GLU A 56 -14.69 10.06 7.12
C GLU A 56 -14.32 9.52 5.74
N ILE A 57 -13.40 10.21 5.07
CA ILE A 57 -12.75 9.76 3.84
C ILE A 57 -11.23 9.82 4.03
N TYR A 58 -10.51 9.02 3.25
CA TYR A 58 -9.08 8.83 3.39
C TYR A 58 -8.38 9.23 2.10
N GLU A 59 -7.41 10.12 2.22
CA GLU A 59 -6.51 10.51 1.13
C GLU A 59 -5.12 9.94 1.36
N ILE A 60 -4.54 9.33 0.33
CA ILE A 60 -3.16 8.85 0.35
C ILE A 60 -2.24 9.92 -0.22
N VAL A 61 -1.27 10.36 0.59
CA VAL A 61 -0.29 11.38 0.20
C VAL A 61 1.10 10.78 0.18
N GLU A 62 1.74 10.77 -0.99
CA GLU A 62 3.14 10.38 -1.16
C GLU A 62 4.06 11.62 -1.08
N VAL A 63 5.12 11.56 -0.29
CA VAL A 63 6.11 12.64 -0.13
C VAL A 63 7.52 12.09 -0.37
N GLU A 64 8.36 12.80 -1.13
CA GLU A 64 9.69 12.32 -1.54
C GLU A 64 10.87 12.98 -0.79
N PHE A 65 10.66 13.78 0.26
CA PHE A 65 11.74 14.56 0.88
C PHE A 65 11.65 14.63 2.41
N PRO A 66 12.73 14.28 3.18
CA PRO A 66 14.07 13.84 2.76
C PRO A 66 14.19 12.34 2.40
N GLU A 67 13.20 11.52 2.75
CA GLU A 67 13.03 10.12 2.37
C GLU A 67 11.61 9.93 1.82
N TRP A 68 11.35 8.85 1.06
CA TRP A 68 9.99 8.59 0.59
C TRP A 68 9.11 8.14 1.76
N ASP A 69 7.96 8.81 1.91
CA ASP A 69 6.94 8.50 2.91
C ASP A 69 5.55 8.44 2.25
N CYS A 70 4.65 7.66 2.84
CA CYS A 70 3.26 7.54 2.43
C CYS A 70 2.34 7.73 3.64
N TYR A 71 1.46 8.73 3.58
CA TYR A 71 0.53 9.09 4.65
C TYR A 71 -0.92 8.73 4.27
N ILE A 72 -1.71 8.27 5.24
CA ILE A 72 -3.16 8.10 5.10
C ILE A 72 -3.81 9.22 5.92
N CYS A 73 -4.34 10.22 5.23
CA CYS A 73 -4.97 11.39 5.85
C CYS A 73 -6.47 11.16 5.95
N GLY A 74 -7.01 11.10 7.17
CA GLY A 74 -8.45 11.07 7.43
C GLY A 74 -9.04 12.48 7.39
N PHE A 75 -10.08 12.67 6.59
CA PHE A 75 -10.81 13.92 6.49
C PHE A 75 -12.30 13.72 6.69
N ILE A 76 -12.92 14.67 7.38
CA ILE A 76 -14.38 14.73 7.50
C ILE A 76 -14.94 15.33 6.22
N VAL A 77 -15.90 14.62 5.62
CA VAL A 77 -16.61 15.09 4.44
C VAL A 77 -17.42 16.33 4.80
N GLN A 78 -17.15 17.44 4.09
CA GLN A 78 -17.85 18.70 4.28
C GLN A 78 -19.10 18.81 3.42
N ASP A 79 -19.06 18.19 2.22
CA ASP A 79 -20.13 18.22 1.23
C ASP A 79 -19.98 17.11 0.20
N VAL A 80 -21.07 16.79 -0.50
CA VAL A 80 -21.06 15.79 -1.57
C VAL A 80 -21.92 16.23 -2.74
N SER A 81 -21.48 15.85 -3.93
CA SER A 81 -22.24 15.96 -5.17
C SER A 81 -22.23 14.63 -5.91
N ALA A 82 -23.03 14.53 -6.98
CA ALA A 82 -23.09 13.33 -7.81
C ALA A 82 -21.75 12.93 -8.46
N LYS A 83 -20.73 13.81 -8.46
CA LYS A 83 -19.42 13.56 -9.10
C LYS A 83 -18.22 13.79 -8.18
N GLN A 84 -18.41 14.58 -7.14
CA GLN A 84 -17.31 15.12 -6.34
C GLN A 84 -17.66 15.09 -4.86
N VAL A 85 -16.62 15.06 -4.03
CA VAL A 85 -16.69 15.23 -2.59
C VAL A 85 -15.89 16.45 -2.18
N LYS A 86 -16.39 17.17 -1.17
CA LYS A 86 -15.68 18.30 -0.59
C LYS A 86 -15.09 17.91 0.75
N TYR A 87 -13.80 18.13 0.92
CA TYR A 87 -13.08 17.97 2.18
C TYR A 87 -11.85 18.88 2.18
N ALA A 88 -11.31 19.22 3.36
CA ALA A 88 -10.21 20.16 3.49
C ALA A 88 -10.41 21.49 2.70
N ASP A 89 -11.66 21.93 2.56
CA ASP A 89 -12.10 23.09 1.78
C ASP A 89 -11.93 23.01 0.25
N GLU A 90 -11.56 21.84 -0.28
CA GLU A 90 -11.38 21.58 -1.70
C GLU A 90 -12.36 20.51 -2.21
N TRP A 91 -12.64 20.54 -3.52
CA TRP A 91 -13.46 19.54 -4.20
C TRP A 91 -12.56 18.54 -4.93
N ALA A 92 -12.78 17.25 -4.70
CA ALA A 92 -12.12 16.16 -5.41
C ALA A 92 -13.16 15.31 -6.16
N ASP A 93 -12.79 14.81 -7.33
CA ASP A 93 -13.61 13.86 -8.08
C ASP A 93 -13.60 12.47 -7.41
N TRP A 94 -14.71 11.74 -7.50
CA TRP A 94 -14.82 10.38 -6.94
C TRP A 94 -13.87 9.36 -7.58
N ASP A 95 -13.35 9.64 -8.78
CA ASP A 95 -12.40 8.79 -9.49
C ASP A 95 -10.92 9.15 -9.20
N ALA A 96 -10.68 10.07 -8.26
CA ALA A 96 -9.34 10.41 -7.82
C ALA A 96 -8.60 9.17 -7.25
N PRO A 97 -7.42 8.81 -7.78
CA PRO A 97 -6.74 7.55 -7.45
C PRO A 97 -6.16 7.51 -6.03
N TYR A 98 -6.08 8.65 -5.37
CA TYR A 98 -5.58 8.82 -4.01
C TYR A 98 -6.69 8.85 -2.96
N LEU A 99 -7.97 8.79 -3.38
CA LEU A 99 -9.12 9.01 -2.51
C LEU A 99 -9.89 7.71 -2.26
N TYR A 100 -10.23 7.46 -0.99
CA TYR A 100 -10.87 6.24 -0.53
C TYR A 100 -11.96 6.55 0.50
N THR A 101 -13.06 5.80 0.48
CA THR A 101 -14.14 5.92 1.47
C THR A 101 -14.02 4.89 2.60
N ASP A 102 -13.13 3.91 2.46
CA ASP A 102 -12.90 2.85 3.44
C ASP A 102 -11.42 2.85 3.89
N GLU A 103 -11.20 2.85 5.20
CA GLU A 103 -9.88 2.89 5.82
C GLU A 103 -9.04 1.66 5.44
N LYS A 104 -9.65 0.47 5.36
CA LYS A 104 -8.91 -0.77 5.04
C LYS A 104 -8.45 -0.77 3.60
N GLU A 105 -9.25 -0.22 2.69
CA GLU A 105 -8.87 -0.06 1.29
C GLU A 105 -7.70 0.92 1.15
N ALA A 106 -7.79 2.09 1.82
CA ALA A 106 -6.71 3.07 1.86
C ALA A 106 -5.41 2.47 2.42
N ARG A 107 -5.52 1.72 3.52
CA ARG A 107 -4.39 1.03 4.15
C ARG A 107 -3.79 -0.05 3.25
N ALA A 108 -4.62 -0.86 2.61
CA ALA A 108 -4.14 -1.87 1.67
C ALA A 108 -3.37 -1.24 0.50
N LYS A 109 -3.84 -0.09 0.02
CA LYS A 109 -3.16 0.68 -1.02
C LYS A 109 -1.84 1.28 -0.54
N ALA A 110 -1.80 1.89 0.64
CA ALA A 110 -0.57 2.42 1.23
C ALA A 110 0.48 1.31 1.45
N GLU A 111 0.06 0.16 1.98
CA GLU A 111 0.93 -1.02 2.12
C GLU A 111 1.45 -1.52 0.76
N GLN A 112 0.62 -1.46 -0.28
CA GLN A 112 1.05 -1.79 -1.65
C GLN A 112 2.12 -0.82 -2.15
N LEU A 113 1.95 0.49 -1.97
CA LEU A 113 2.92 1.52 -2.36
C LEU A 113 4.25 1.35 -1.62
N LEU A 114 4.20 1.11 -0.31
CA LEU A 114 5.39 0.85 0.51
C LEU A 114 6.15 -0.39 0.01
N ARG A 115 5.45 -1.48 -0.31
CA ARG A 115 6.08 -2.68 -0.90
C ARG A 115 6.71 -2.39 -2.26
N GLN A 116 6.07 -1.57 -3.09
CA GLN A 116 6.61 -1.16 -4.39
C GLN A 116 7.88 -0.32 -4.24
N LYS A 117 7.90 0.62 -3.29
CA LYS A 117 9.07 1.48 -3.03
C LYS A 117 10.23 0.69 -2.43
N ASN A 118 9.97 -0.14 -1.42
CA ASN A 118 10.97 -1.06 -0.87
C ASN A 118 11.57 -1.99 -1.94
N ARG A 119 10.79 -2.43 -2.93
CA ARG A 119 11.30 -3.21 -4.06
C ARG A 119 12.23 -2.38 -4.94
N LEU A 120 11.84 -1.16 -5.29
CA LEU A 120 12.65 -0.28 -6.14
C LEU A 120 14.00 0.04 -5.48
N GLU A 121 14.01 0.23 -4.16
CA GLU A 121 15.23 0.55 -3.42
C GLU A 121 16.11 -0.68 -3.16
N SER A 122 15.51 -1.82 -2.78
CA SER A 122 16.27 -3.02 -2.38
C SER A 122 16.62 -3.95 -3.55
N GLY A 123 15.88 -3.91 -4.65
CA GLY A 123 16.00 -4.83 -5.79
C GLY A 123 15.44 -6.24 -5.54
N TRP A 124 15.01 -6.56 -4.31
CA TRP A 124 14.48 -7.87 -3.94
C TRP A 124 13.01 -8.04 -4.30
N ILE A 125 12.66 -9.24 -4.79
CA ILE A 125 11.31 -9.65 -5.19
C ILE A 125 10.87 -10.81 -4.29
N PRO A 126 9.83 -10.64 -3.45
CA PRO A 126 9.30 -11.71 -2.62
C PRO A 126 8.76 -12.88 -3.45
N VAL A 127 8.97 -14.13 -2.98
CA VAL A 127 8.48 -15.32 -3.69
C VAL A 127 6.95 -15.41 -3.73
N THR A 128 6.27 -14.78 -2.77
CA THR A 128 4.81 -14.67 -2.70
C THR A 128 4.23 -13.76 -3.77
N GLU A 129 5.05 -12.90 -4.33
CA GLU A 129 4.63 -11.95 -5.35
C GLU A 129 4.85 -12.52 -6.76
N ARG A 130 6.07 -12.97 -7.06
CA ARG A 130 6.43 -13.55 -8.35
C ARG A 130 7.62 -14.47 -8.19
N LEU A 131 7.63 -15.56 -8.95
CA LEU A 131 8.76 -16.46 -9.10
C LEU A 131 9.61 -16.07 -10.32
N PRO A 132 10.92 -16.34 -10.33
CA PRO A 132 11.75 -16.09 -11.50
C PRO A 132 11.36 -17.02 -12.66
N GLU A 133 11.88 -16.75 -13.86
CA GLU A 133 11.69 -17.67 -14.97
C GLU A 133 12.38 -19.00 -14.66
N ASN A 134 11.80 -20.07 -15.19
CA ASN A 134 12.21 -21.43 -14.84
C ASN A 134 13.65 -21.67 -15.35
N GLY A 135 14.56 -21.99 -14.42
CA GLY A 135 15.98 -22.22 -14.70
C GLY A 135 16.86 -20.97 -14.69
N ASP A 136 16.30 -19.78 -14.49
CA ASP A 136 17.10 -18.56 -14.39
C ASP A 136 17.90 -18.52 -13.09
N TYR A 137 19.18 -18.17 -13.21
CA TYR A 137 20.05 -17.98 -12.06
C TYR A 137 19.79 -16.62 -11.41
N VAL A 138 19.52 -16.66 -10.11
CA VAL A 138 19.17 -15.51 -9.29
C VAL A 138 19.98 -15.50 -8.00
N LEU A 139 20.04 -14.33 -7.36
CA LEU A 139 20.44 -14.23 -5.97
C LEU A 139 19.22 -14.49 -5.08
N MET A 140 19.31 -15.43 -4.16
CA MET A 140 18.23 -15.84 -3.26
C MET A 140 18.52 -15.36 -1.84
N SER A 141 17.48 -14.92 -1.15
CA SER A 141 17.47 -14.64 0.29
C SER A 141 16.64 -15.71 1.01
N PHE A 142 16.93 -15.91 2.29
CA PHE A 142 16.31 -16.95 3.09
C PHE A 142 15.69 -16.38 4.37
N GLU A 143 14.54 -16.92 4.78
CA GLU A 143 13.87 -16.52 6.03
C GLU A 143 14.66 -16.97 7.26
N ASN A 144 15.32 -18.13 7.16
CA ASN A 144 15.95 -18.81 8.27
C ASN A 144 17.50 -18.82 8.19
N PHE A 145 18.09 -18.15 7.20
CA PHE A 145 19.54 -18.09 7.02
C PHE A 145 19.99 -16.68 6.60
N PRO A 146 21.01 -16.08 7.25
CA PRO A 146 21.31 -14.67 7.10
C PRO A 146 22.11 -14.31 5.83
N LEU A 147 22.67 -15.29 5.11
CA LEU A 147 23.47 -15.03 3.92
C LEU A 147 22.69 -15.39 2.66
N ALA A 148 22.68 -14.48 1.69
CA ALA A 148 22.18 -14.77 0.37
C ALA A 148 23.03 -15.84 -0.34
N SER A 149 22.43 -16.57 -1.28
CA SER A 149 23.16 -17.54 -2.13
C SER A 149 22.61 -17.53 -3.55
N THR A 150 23.44 -17.94 -4.50
CA THR A 150 23.02 -18.08 -5.88
C THR A 150 22.28 -19.40 -6.10
N GLY A 151 21.27 -19.38 -6.95
CA GLY A 151 20.43 -20.55 -7.23
C GLY A 151 19.46 -20.30 -8.35
N TYR A 152 18.53 -21.23 -8.55
CA TYR A 152 17.49 -21.14 -9.58
C TYR A 152 16.22 -21.84 -9.12
N TYR A 153 15.09 -21.47 -9.71
CA TYR A 153 13.79 -22.08 -9.45
C TYR A 153 13.39 -22.98 -10.62
N VAL A 154 12.89 -24.18 -10.31
CA VAL A 154 12.27 -25.06 -11.31
C VAL A 154 10.86 -25.42 -10.88
N GLY A 155 9.88 -25.02 -11.68
CA GLY A 155 8.48 -25.28 -11.40
C GLY A 155 7.53 -24.59 -12.36
N ASN A 156 6.24 -24.76 -12.10
CA ASN A 156 5.17 -24.06 -12.81
C ASN A 156 4.02 -23.72 -11.84
N LYS A 157 3.08 -22.89 -12.32
CA LYS A 157 1.96 -22.42 -11.50
C LYS A 157 0.97 -23.52 -11.08
N GLU A 158 0.93 -24.64 -11.80
CA GLU A 158 -0.05 -25.72 -11.57
C GLU A 158 0.45 -26.75 -10.54
N THR A 159 1.74 -27.10 -10.58
CA THR A 159 2.33 -28.16 -9.75
C THR A 159 3.25 -27.62 -8.66
N GLY A 160 3.50 -26.32 -8.63
CA GLY A 160 4.54 -25.72 -7.80
C GLY A 160 5.94 -26.06 -8.33
N GLY A 161 6.96 -25.86 -7.50
CA GLY A 161 8.35 -26.06 -7.87
C GLY A 161 9.31 -26.03 -6.70
N ASN A 162 10.58 -26.29 -6.99
CA ASN A 162 11.67 -26.33 -6.02
C ASN A 162 12.73 -25.28 -6.36
N TRP A 163 13.40 -24.80 -5.31
CA TRP A 163 14.58 -23.95 -5.41
C TRP A 163 15.83 -24.80 -5.27
N TYR A 164 16.86 -24.49 -6.05
CA TYR A 164 18.12 -25.24 -6.10
C TYR A 164 19.29 -24.28 -5.87
N LEU A 165 20.31 -24.72 -5.12
CA LEU A 165 21.55 -23.98 -4.96
C LEU A 165 22.43 -24.14 -6.21
N ALA A 166 23.03 -23.06 -6.68
CA ALA A 166 23.84 -23.07 -7.92
C ALA A 166 25.25 -23.66 -7.73
N ASN A 167 25.73 -23.83 -6.50
CA ASN A 167 27.15 -23.97 -6.24
C ASN A 167 27.69 -25.39 -6.06
N TRP A 168 26.87 -26.45 -5.99
CA TRP A 168 27.38 -27.78 -5.67
C TRP A 168 27.00 -28.85 -6.69
N VAL A 169 28.00 -29.70 -6.94
CA VAL A 169 27.89 -30.98 -7.63
C VAL A 169 26.82 -31.78 -6.88
N ASP A 170 25.73 -32.09 -7.58
CA ASP A 170 24.49 -32.72 -7.14
C ASP A 170 23.37 -31.75 -6.68
N GLU A 171 22.21 -31.89 -7.33
CA GLU A 171 20.99 -31.07 -7.24
C GLU A 171 20.33 -31.12 -5.86
N TYR A 172 20.92 -30.51 -4.84
CA TYR A 172 20.24 -30.34 -3.56
C TYR A 172 19.27 -29.17 -3.62
N THR A 173 17.99 -29.48 -3.40
CA THR A 173 16.97 -28.44 -3.21
C THR A 173 17.28 -27.64 -1.94
N CYS A 174 16.88 -26.37 -1.92
CA CYS A 174 16.98 -25.53 -0.72
C CYS A 174 16.25 -26.19 0.46
N LEU A 175 15.08 -26.79 0.20
CA LEU A 175 14.31 -27.49 1.22
C LEU A 175 15.07 -28.68 1.84
N ALA A 176 15.83 -29.43 1.05
CA ALA A 176 16.66 -30.53 1.56
C ALA A 176 17.81 -30.04 2.47
N ASN A 177 18.19 -28.77 2.37
CA ASN A 177 19.18 -28.11 3.22
C ASN A 177 18.56 -27.29 4.35
N ASP A 178 17.25 -27.44 4.60
CA ASP A 178 16.50 -26.60 5.55
C ASP A 178 16.71 -25.11 5.25
N LEU A 179 16.57 -24.70 3.98
CA LEU A 179 16.65 -23.31 3.54
C LEU A 179 15.30 -22.89 2.94
N PHE A 180 14.69 -21.85 3.51
CA PHE A 180 13.39 -21.33 3.08
C PHE A 180 13.57 -20.03 2.31
N VAL A 181 13.49 -20.10 0.97
CA VAL A 181 13.65 -18.93 0.10
C VAL A 181 12.46 -17.97 0.30
N ASN A 182 12.73 -16.73 0.70
CA ASN A 182 11.69 -15.72 0.94
C ASN A 182 11.65 -14.61 -0.14
N ALA A 183 12.80 -14.33 -0.76
CA ALA A 183 12.92 -13.34 -1.82
C ALA A 183 14.08 -13.68 -2.77
N TRP A 184 14.05 -13.09 -3.96
CA TRP A 184 15.09 -13.24 -4.98
C TRP A 184 15.31 -11.94 -5.75
N MET A 185 16.47 -11.81 -6.40
CA MET A 185 16.73 -10.73 -7.36
C MET A 185 17.57 -11.25 -8.54
N PRO A 186 17.45 -10.64 -9.74
CA PRO A 186 18.31 -11.01 -10.86
C PRO A 186 19.79 -10.79 -10.51
N LEU A 187 20.67 -11.65 -11.02
CA LEU A 187 22.10 -11.43 -10.90
C LEU A 187 22.53 -10.19 -11.69
N PRO A 188 23.53 -9.43 -11.21
CA PRO A 188 24.11 -8.35 -11.99
C PRO A 188 24.71 -8.91 -13.29
N GLU A 189 24.79 -8.07 -14.32
CA GLU A 189 25.49 -8.45 -15.54
C GLU A 189 26.94 -8.84 -15.23
N PRO A 190 27.48 -9.88 -15.90
CA PRO A 190 28.88 -10.26 -15.72
C PRO A 190 29.79 -9.06 -15.95
N TYR A 191 30.73 -8.84 -15.03
CA TYR A 191 31.72 -7.78 -15.20
C TYR A 191 32.49 -7.96 -16.51
N ARG A 192 32.59 -6.87 -17.26
CA ARG A 192 33.46 -6.74 -18.42
C ARG A 192 34.31 -5.51 -18.20
N GLU A 193 35.63 -5.64 -18.34
CA GLU A 193 36.48 -4.46 -18.51
C GLU A 193 36.07 -3.79 -19.82
N ASP A 194 35.82 -2.48 -19.79
CA ASP A 194 35.65 -1.69 -21.00
C ASP A 194 36.93 -1.85 -21.85
N GLU A 195 36.79 -2.33 -23.09
CA GLU A 195 37.93 -2.54 -24.02
C GLU A 195 38.75 -1.27 -24.29
#